data_AF-A0A968QB46-F1
#
_entry.id   AF-A0A968QB46-F1
#
_cell.length_a   1.000
_cell.length_b   1.000
_cell.length_c   1.000
_cell.angle_alpha   90.00
_cell.angle_beta   90.00
_cell.angle_gamma   90.00
#
_symmetry.space_group_name_H-M   'P 1'
#
loop_
_entity.id
_entity.type
_entity.pdbx_description
1 polymer ?
#
loop_
_entity_poly.entity_id
_entity_poly.type
_entity_poly.pdbx_seq_one_letter_code
_entity_poly.pdbx_strand_id
1 'polypeptide(L)' 'MSIEERAKATAKNVEGKLQGAKGEITGDPKDKAEGEAKQAEARATHAKEDVKDTLKDMIN' A
#
# COMPACT_ATOMS: atom_id res chain seq x y z
N MET A 1 -7.48 -11.00 6.52
CA MET A 1 -6.11 -10.59 6.20
C MET A 1 -5.19 -11.15 7.26
N SER A 2 -4.14 -11.87 6.85
CA SER A 2 -3.12 -12.34 7.80
C SER A 2 -2.28 -11.18 8.34
N ILE A 3 -1.64 -11.36 9.51
CA ILE A 3 -0.68 -10.40 10.08
C ILE A 3 0.46 -10.14 9.08
N GLU A 4 0.90 -11.18 8.36
CA GLU A 4 1.98 -11.07 7.37
C GLU A 4 1.58 -10.19 6.18
N GLU A 5 0.35 -10.30 5.69
CA GLU A 5 -0.17 -9.49 4.59
C GLU A 5 -0.33 -8.02 5.02
N ARG A 6 -0.83 -7.77 6.23
CA ARG A 6 -0.88 -6.42 6.81
C ARG A 6 0.52 -5.80 6.93
N ALA A 7 1.50 -6.58 7.36
CA ALA A 7 2.88 -6.12 7.47
C ALA A 7 3.47 -5.77 6.09
N LYS A 8 3.26 -6.62 5.07
CA LYS A 8 3.71 -6.35 3.69
C LYS A 8 3.06 -5.10 3.09
N ALA A 9 1.75 -4.94 3.25
CA ALA A 9 1.05 -3.75 2.76
C ALA A 9 1.51 -2.46 3.47
N THR A 10 1.73 -2.54 4.79
CA THR A 10 2.28 -1.42 5.57
C THR A 10 3.70 -1.07 5.13
N ALA A 11 4.57 -2.07 4.97
CA ALA A 11 5.93 -1.87 4.48
C ALA A 11 5.95 -1.20 3.10
N LYS A 12 5.10 -1.67 2.18
CA LYS A 12 4.99 -1.09 0.83
C LYS A 12 4.47 0.34 0.84
N ASN A 13 3.54 0.67 1.73
CA ASN A 13 3.07 2.05 1.92
C ASN A 13 4.18 2.97 2.48
N VAL A 14 4.97 2.49 3.44
CA VAL A 14 6.12 3.23 3.98
C VAL A 14 7.20 3.43 2.92
N GLU A 15 7.52 2.38 2.15
CA GLU A 15 8.46 2.46 1.03
C GLU A 15 8.01 3.47 -0.02
N GLY A 16 6.72 3.45 -0.39
CA GLY A 16 6.15 4.42 -1.31
C GLY A 16 6.22 5.86 -0.80
N LYS A 17 6.00 6.09 0.49
CA LYS A 17 6.18 7.42 1.11
C LYS A 17 7.63 7.87 1.07
N LEU A 18 8.56 6.98 1.39
CA LEU A 18 9.99 7.29 1.35
C LEU A 18 10.45 7.63 -0.07
N GLN A 19 10.03 6.85 -1.06
CA GLN A 19 10.38 7.10 -2.45
C GLN A 19 9.71 8.37 -3.00
N GLY A 20 8.45 8.62 -2.62
CA GLY A 20 7.75 9.86 -2.95
C GLY A 20 8.46 11.09 -2.39
N ALA A 21 8.80 11.05 -1.09
CA ALA A 21 9.54 12.11 -0.43
C ALA A 21 10.93 12.32 -1.04
N LYS A 22 11.63 11.23 -1.41
CA LYS A 22 12.89 11.32 -2.16
C LYS A 22 12.69 12.05 -3.47
N GLY A 23 11.69 11.67 -4.27
CA GLY A 23 11.35 12.34 -5.52
C GLY A 23 11.00 13.82 -5.35
N GLU A 24 10.29 14.19 -4.28
CA GLU A 24 10.00 15.61 -3.97
C GLU A 24 11.25 16.39 -3.59
N ILE A 25 12.18 15.79 -2.83
CA ILE A 25 13.43 16.43 -2.42
C ILE A 25 14.40 16.56 -3.60
N THR A 26 14.52 15.53 -4.43
CA THR A 26 15.45 15.52 -5.58
C THR A 26 14.86 16.18 -6.82
N GLY A 27 13.55 16.43 -6.85
CA GLY A 27 12.82 16.92 -8.02
C GLY A 27 12.64 15.86 -9.11
N ASP A 28 12.77 14.58 -8.79
CA ASP A 28 12.60 13.48 -9.76
C ASP A 28 11.12 13.06 -9.85
N PRO A 29 10.44 13.35 -10.99
CA PRO A 29 9.04 13.02 -11.17
C PRO A 29 8.78 11.50 -11.22
N LYS A 30 9.77 10.68 -11.60
CA LYS A 30 9.62 9.22 -11.61
C LYS A 30 9.57 8.67 -10.19
N ASP A 31 10.51 9.06 -9.34
CA ASP A 31 10.54 8.63 -7.94
C ASP A 31 9.26 9.08 -7.20
N LYS A 32 8.75 10.28 -7.49
CA LYS A 32 7.48 10.75 -6.96
C LYS A 32 6.31 9.85 -7.38
N ALA A 33 6.18 9.59 -8.68
CA ALA A 33 5.10 8.79 -9.24
C ALA A 33 5.16 7.31 -8.77
N GLU A 34 6.35 6.71 -8.70
CA GLU A 34 6.53 5.36 -8.17
C GLU A 34 6.16 5.28 -6.69
N GLY A 35 6.51 6.31 -5.91
CA GLY A 35 6.12 6.42 -4.51
C GLY A 35 4.61 6.48 -4.31
N GLU A 36 3.91 7.26 -5.13
CA GLU A 36 2.43 7.32 -5.13
C GLU A 36 1.80 6.00 -5.59
N ALA A 37 2.34 5.35 -6.62
CA ALA A 37 1.87 4.07 -7.11
C ALA A 37 1.97 2.97 -6.03
N LYS A 38 3.10 2.88 -5.32
CA LYS A 38 3.28 1.93 -4.21
C LYS A 38 2.26 2.15 -3.09
N GLN A 39 1.98 3.41 -2.74
CA GLN A 39 0.95 3.75 -1.75
C GLN A 39 -0.46 3.38 -2.23
N ALA A 40 -0.77 3.63 -3.50
CA ALA A 40 -2.06 3.27 -4.09
C ALA A 40 -2.27 1.75 -4.12
N GLU A 41 -1.24 0.99 -4.49
CA GLU A 41 -1.30 -0.47 -4.50
C GLU A 41 -1.49 -1.03 -3.09
N ALA A 42 -0.77 -0.50 -2.09
CA ALA A 42 -0.96 -0.91 -0.70
C ALA A 42 -2.39 -0.69 -0.21
N ARG A 43 -3.01 0.46 -0.56
CA ARG A 43 -4.42 0.75 -0.24
C ARG A 43 -5.38 -0.21 -0.95
N ALA A 44 -5.12 -0.51 -2.22
CA ALA A 44 -5.93 -1.45 -2.99
C ALA A 44 -5.86 -2.86 -2.41
N THR A 45 -4.68 -3.32 -1.98
CA THR A 45 -4.50 -4.60 -1.28
C THR A 45 -5.30 -4.63 0.03
N HIS A 46 -5.20 -3.58 0.84
CA HIS A 46 -5.98 -3.46 2.07
C HIS A 46 -7.49 -3.56 1.80
N ALA A 47 -8.01 -2.75 0.88
CA ALA A 47 -9.43 -2.75 0.55
C ALA A 47 -9.91 -4.12 0.05
N LYS A 48 -9.12 -4.78 -0.81
CA LYS A 48 -9.46 -6.11 -1.34
C LYS A 48 -9.55 -7.16 -0.24
N GLU A 49 -8.58 -7.18 0.67
CA GLU A 49 -8.56 -8.14 1.76
C GLU A 49 -9.63 -7.84 2.82
N ASP A 50 -9.94 -6.56 3.09
CA ASP A 50 -11.03 -6.17 3.99
C ASP A 50 -12.40 -6.65 3.45
N VAL A 51 -12.63 -6.55 2.13
CA VAL A 51 -13.84 -7.12 1.50
C VAL A 51 -13.90 -8.64 1.66
N LYS A 52 -12.77 -9.33 1.48
CA LYS A 52 -12.69 -10.79 1.62
C LYS A 52 -12.93 -11.25 3.06
N ASP A 53 -12.43 -10.51 4.05
CA ASP A 53 -12.69 -10.78 5.46
C ASP A 53 -14.17 -10.59 5.77
N THR A 54 -14.76 -9.48 5.30
CA THR A 54 -16.18 -9.17 5.49
C THR A 54 -17.09 -10.26 4.88
N LEU A 55 -16.74 -10.78 3.70
CA LEU A 55 -17.47 -11.90 3.08
C LEU A 55 -17.33 -13.21 3.86
N LYS A 56 -16.14 -13.50 4.41
CA LYS A 56 -15.94 -14.68 5.27
C LYS A 56 -16.76 -14.58 6.55
N ASP A 57 -16.75 -13.43 7.21
CA ASP A 57 -17.52 -13.19 8.43
C ASP A 57 -19.03 -13.35 8.20
N MET A 58 -19.53 -13.01 7.01
CA MET A 58 -20.95 -13.21 6.65
C MET A 58 -21.33 -14.67 6.34
N ILE A 59 -20.37 -15.50 5.91
CA ILE A 59 -20.61 -16.91 5.57
C ILE A 59 -20.49 -17.81 6.82
N ASN A 60 -19.83 -17.34 7.87
CA ASN A 60 -19.45 -18.12 9.04
C ASN A 60 -20.43 -18.01 10.22
#